data_AF-M0CMS7-F1
#
_entry.id   AF-M0CMS7-F1
#
_cell.length_a   1.000
_cell.length_b   1.000
_cell.length_c   1.000
_cell.angle_alpha   90.00
_cell.angle_beta   90.00
_cell.angle_gamma   90.00
#
_symmetry.space_group_name_H-M   'P 1'
#
loop_
_entity.id
_entity.type
_entity.pdbx_description
1 polymer ?
#
loop_
_entity_poly.entity_id
_entity_poly.type
_entity_poly.pdbx_seq_one_letter_code
_entity_poly.pdbx_strand_id
1 'polypeptide(L)'
;MTDVVMVKQRVQEDKVDRLKTWMAEVRDRRDEAEETLRDERVQTESAFLEHTDDGPHLIYYMEAEDIDRVWEQFEDSDHEIDREHEQVMSEVLADGRDMGEYEHLYHLTNPER
;
A
#
# COMPACT_ATOMS: atom_id res chain seq x y z
N MET A 1 0.88 -10.24 -18.04
CA MET A 1 1.44 -10.95 -16.88
C MET A 1 1.23 -9.98 -15.74
N THR A 2 0.66 -10.42 -14.63
CA THR A 2 0.43 -9.54 -13.49
C THR A 2 1.78 -9.31 -12.81
N ASP A 3 2.14 -8.05 -12.63
CA ASP A 3 3.30 -7.65 -11.86
C ASP A 3 2.96 -7.67 -10.38
N VAL A 4 3.96 -8.06 -9.57
CA VAL A 4 3.84 -8.12 -8.11
C VAL A 4 4.99 -7.35 -7.52
N VAL A 5 4.65 -6.43 -6.62
CA VAL A 5 5.63 -5.63 -5.90
C VAL A 5 5.41 -5.78 -4.39
N MET A 6 6.52 -5.71 -3.66
CA MET A 6 6.48 -5.53 -2.22
C MET A 6 7.28 -4.29 -1.86
N VAL A 7 6.64 -3.36 -1.16
CA VAL A 7 7.22 -2.09 -0.74
C VAL A 7 7.37 -2.12 0.78
N LYS A 8 8.49 -1.66 1.31
CA LYS A 8 8.73 -1.56 2.76
C LYS A 8 9.15 -0.15 3.12
N GLN A 9 8.32 0.56 3.88
CA GLN A 9 8.59 1.94 4.30
C GLN A 9 8.68 2.04 5.82
N ARG A 10 9.60 2.87 6.31
CA ARG A 10 9.77 3.11 7.75
C ARG A 10 8.67 4.04 8.28
N VAL A 11 8.05 3.63 9.38
CA VAL A 11 7.03 4.40 10.10
C VAL A 11 7.66 5.08 11.31
N GLN A 12 7.22 6.28 11.64
CA GLN A 12 7.61 6.95 12.88
C GLN A 12 6.97 6.23 14.08
N GLU A 13 7.75 5.92 15.10
CA GLU A 13 7.32 5.09 16.24
C GLU A 13 6.12 5.68 16.99
N ASP A 14 6.10 7.00 17.17
CA ASP A 14 5.01 7.74 17.83
C ASP A 14 3.77 7.91 16.96
N LYS A 15 3.84 7.56 15.68
CA LYS A 15 2.75 7.67 14.69
C LYS A 15 2.10 6.35 14.31
N VAL A 16 2.56 5.23 14.87
CA VAL A 16 2.01 3.89 14.60
C VAL A 16 0.50 3.82 14.88
N ASP A 17 0.03 4.44 15.96
CA ASP A 17 -1.40 4.42 16.28
C ASP A 17 -2.22 5.21 15.25
N ARG A 18 -1.70 6.34 14.75
CA ARG A 18 -2.32 7.12 13.68
C ARG A 18 -2.44 6.30 12.39
N LEU A 19 -1.37 5.60 12.02
CA LEU A 19 -1.36 4.68 10.88
C LEU A 19 -2.42 3.58 11.05
N LYS A 20 -2.50 2.95 12.21
CA LYS A 20 -3.50 1.90 12.49
C LYS A 20 -4.94 2.42 12.42
N THR A 21 -5.19 3.62 12.93
CA THR A 21 -6.49 4.28 12.80
C THR A 21 -6.86 4.48 11.34
N TRP A 22 -5.94 5.03 10.54
CA TRP A 22 -6.17 5.23 9.12
C TRP A 22 -6.45 3.92 8.37
N MET A 23 -5.65 2.87 8.60
CA MET A 23 -5.89 1.55 7.98
C MET A 23 -7.24 0.94 8.36
N ALA A 24 -7.75 1.24 9.56
CA ALA A 24 -9.10 0.86 9.95
C ALA A 24 -10.16 1.66 9.18
N GLU A 25 -9.95 2.97 8.99
CA GLU A 25 -10.83 3.83 8.20
C GLU A 25 -10.89 3.40 6.72
N VAL A 26 -9.74 3.08 6.10
CA VAL A 26 -9.68 2.55 4.73
C VAL A 26 -10.49 1.25 4.61
N ARG A 27 -10.35 0.35 5.58
CA ARG A 27 -11.14 -0.90 5.62
C ARG A 27 -12.63 -0.64 5.83
N ASP A 28 -13.01 0.37 6.59
CA ASP A 28 -14.41 0.73 6.81
C ASP A 28 -15.00 1.44 5.56
N ARG A 29 -14.18 2.16 4.80
CA ARG A 29 -14.47 2.75 3.48
C ARG A 29 -14.17 1.79 2.32
N ARG A 30 -14.32 0.48 2.55
CA ARG A 30 -13.96 -0.58 1.60
C ARG A 30 -14.49 -0.36 0.19
N ASP A 31 -15.74 0.09 0.04
CA ASP A 31 -16.33 0.27 -1.29
C ASP A 31 -15.60 1.34 -2.10
N GLU A 32 -15.15 2.42 -1.47
CA GLU A 32 -14.37 3.49 -2.10
C GLU A 32 -12.94 3.01 -2.41
N ALA A 33 -12.29 2.35 -1.45
CA ALA A 33 -10.96 1.75 -1.65
C ALA A 33 -10.96 0.68 -2.75
N GLU A 34 -12.03 -0.11 -2.88
CA GLU A 34 -12.15 -1.07 -3.99
C GLU A 34 -12.44 -0.40 -5.33
N GLU A 35 -13.03 0.80 -5.33
CA GLU A 35 -13.24 1.57 -6.56
C GLU A 35 -11.90 2.12 -7.09
N THR A 36 -11.06 2.68 -6.21
CA THR A 36 -9.71 3.15 -6.59
C THR A 36 -8.87 2.01 -7.16
N LEU A 37 -8.78 0.88 -6.46
CA LEU A 37 -8.03 -0.29 -6.92
C LEU A 37 -8.52 -0.81 -8.28
N ARG A 38 -9.83 -0.74 -8.57
CA ARG A 38 -10.37 -1.14 -9.89
C ARG A 38 -9.97 -0.17 -11.00
N ASP A 39 -10.01 1.13 -10.73
CA ASP A 39 -9.61 2.16 -11.70
C ASP A 39 -8.11 2.07 -12.03
N GLU A 40 -7.30 1.76 -11.02
CA GLU A 40 -5.85 1.56 -11.10
C GLU A 40 -5.47 0.16 -11.60
N ARG A 41 -6.44 -0.74 -11.73
CA ARG A 41 -6.25 -2.14 -12.15
C ARG A 41 -5.35 -2.95 -11.20
N VAL A 42 -5.36 -2.58 -9.93
CA VAL A 42 -4.78 -3.36 -8.84
C VAL A 42 -5.72 -4.51 -8.52
N GLN A 43 -5.23 -5.72 -8.65
CA GLN A 43 -5.98 -6.96 -8.43
C GLN A 43 -5.99 -7.36 -6.96
N THR A 44 -4.92 -7.08 -6.23
CA THR A 44 -4.83 -7.32 -4.79
C THR A 44 -3.87 -6.33 -4.19
N GLU A 45 -4.30 -5.70 -3.09
CA GLU A 45 -3.44 -4.95 -2.19
C GLU A 45 -3.54 -5.57 -0.79
N SER A 46 -2.42 -5.62 -0.07
CA SER A 46 -2.39 -6.00 1.33
C SER A 46 -1.34 -5.20 2.07
N ALA A 47 -1.80 -4.49 3.11
CA ALA A 47 -0.94 -3.73 4.00
C ALA A 47 -0.65 -4.49 5.30
N PHE A 48 0.61 -4.49 5.73
CA PHE A 48 1.08 -5.12 6.96
C PHE A 48 1.93 -4.14 7.76
N LEU A 49 1.88 -4.24 9.08
CA LEU A 49 2.78 -3.51 9.97
C LEU A 49 3.76 -4.51 10.59
N GLU A 50 5.03 -4.41 10.20
CA GLU A 50 6.13 -5.18 10.77
C GLU A 50 6.73 -4.43 11.97
N HIS A 51 6.95 -5.13 13.07
CA HIS A 51 7.65 -4.61 14.24
C HIS A 51 9.04 -5.27 14.31
N THR A 52 10.10 -4.46 14.17
CA THR A 52 11.50 -4.91 14.26
C THR A 52 12.24 -4.14 15.35
N ASP A 53 13.44 -4.59 15.72
CA ASP A 53 14.31 -3.87 16.66
C ASP A 53 14.73 -2.48 16.12
N ASP A 54 14.78 -2.32 14.79
CA ASP A 54 15.10 -1.05 14.13
C ASP A 54 13.89 -0.09 14.01
N GLY A 55 12.70 -0.54 14.44
CA GLY A 55 11.45 0.21 14.44
C GLY A 55 10.32 -0.44 13.64
N PRO A 56 9.15 0.23 13.59
CA PRO A 56 7.99 -0.21 12.83
C PRO A 56 8.13 0.09 11.33
N HIS A 57 7.70 -0.85 10.49
CA HIS A 57 7.72 -0.72 9.05
C HIS A 57 6.36 -1.08 8.46
N LEU A 58 5.86 -0.23 7.57
CA LEU A 58 4.69 -0.50 6.75
C LEU A 58 5.14 -1.28 5.53
N ILE A 59 4.49 -2.41 5.29
CA ILE A 59 4.77 -3.29 4.15
C ILE A 59 3.51 -3.36 3.30
N TYR A 60 3.62 -3.01 2.03
CA TYR A 60 2.57 -3.25 1.04
C TYR A 60 2.96 -4.38 0.13
N TYR A 61 2.03 -5.30 -0.08
CA TYR A 61 2.03 -6.23 -1.19
C TYR A 61 0.98 -5.78 -2.19
N MET A 62 1.36 -5.62 -3.45
CA MET A 62 0.44 -5.26 -4.53
C MET A 62 0.62 -6.18 -5.72
N GLU A 63 -0.50 -6.55 -6.33
CA GLU A 63 -0.59 -7.30 -7.56
C GLU A 63 -1.41 -6.47 -8.57
N ALA A 64 -0.82 -6.11 -9.71
CA ALA A 64 -1.47 -5.28 -10.73
C ALA A 64 -1.08 -5.70 -12.16
N GLU A 65 -1.88 -5.34 -13.17
CA GLU A 65 -1.54 -5.67 -14.57
C GLU A 65 -0.24 -5.01 -15.05
N ASP A 66 0.07 -3.84 -14.51
CA ASP A 66 1.23 -3.00 -14.83
C ASP A 66 1.47 -2.08 -13.63
N ILE A 67 2.52 -2.35 -12.84
CA ILE A 67 2.73 -1.62 -11.58
C ILE A 67 3.22 -0.20 -11.82
N ASP A 68 3.98 0.05 -12.89
CA ASP A 68 4.46 1.39 -13.23
C ASP A 68 3.28 2.32 -13.51
N ARG A 69 2.27 1.78 -14.21
CA ARG A 69 1.02 2.50 -14.48
C ARG A 69 0.18 2.76 -13.23
N VAL A 70 0.19 1.87 -12.24
CA VAL A 70 -0.53 2.10 -10.96
C VAL A 70 0.04 3.33 -10.27
N TRP A 71 1.36 3.46 -10.21
CA TRP A 71 1.99 4.63 -9.60
C TRP A 71 1.63 5.92 -10.32
N GLU A 72 1.68 5.93 -11.65
CA GLU A 72 1.27 7.10 -12.45
C GLU A 72 -0.21 7.47 -12.21
N GLN A 73 -1.09 6.48 -12.10
CA GLN A 73 -2.52 6.71 -11.88
C GLN A 73 -2.83 7.15 -10.45
N PHE A 74 -2.13 6.63 -9.46
CA PHE A 74 -2.24 7.06 -8.07
C PHE A 74 -1.84 8.52 -7.91
N GLU A 75 -0.74 8.94 -8.56
CA GLU A 75 -0.29 10.35 -8.58
C GLU A 75 -1.32 11.30 -9.21
N ASP A 76 -2.10 10.82 -10.18
CA ASP A 76 -3.15 11.58 -10.88
C ASP A 76 -4.57 11.31 -10.32
N SER A 77 -4.72 10.54 -9.23
CA SER A 77 -6.03 10.13 -8.73
C SER A 77 -6.83 11.29 -8.15
N ASP A 78 -8.10 11.40 -8.56
CA ASP A 78 -9.03 12.42 -8.09
C ASP A 78 -9.89 11.95 -6.89
N HIS A 79 -9.69 10.71 -6.43
CA HIS A 79 -10.46 10.12 -5.33
C HIS A 79 -10.10 10.76 -3.99
N GLU A 80 -11.11 10.93 -3.12
CA GLU A 80 -10.91 11.59 -1.82
C GLU A 80 -10.04 10.73 -0.90
N ILE A 81 -10.28 9.41 -0.88
CA ILE A 81 -9.51 8.46 -0.09
C ILE A 81 -8.01 8.46 -0.44
N ASP A 82 -7.64 8.64 -1.71
CA ASP A 82 -6.23 8.63 -2.13
C ASP A 82 -5.51 9.89 -1.66
N ARG A 83 -6.14 11.07 -1.78
CA ARG A 83 -5.59 12.32 -1.24
C ARG A 83 -5.42 12.27 0.28
N GLU A 84 -6.39 11.69 0.99
CA GLU A 84 -6.26 11.47 2.43
C GLU A 84 -5.18 10.45 2.74
N HIS A 85 -5.04 9.41 1.93
CA HIS A 85 -3.99 8.39 2.07
C HIS A 85 -2.60 9.02 1.95
N GLU A 86 -2.35 9.81 0.91
CA GLU A 86 -1.11 10.56 0.74
C GLU A 86 -0.81 11.47 1.93
N GLN A 87 -1.83 12.20 2.41
CA GLN A 87 -1.68 13.08 3.55
C GLN A 87 -1.28 12.30 4.81
N VAL A 88 -1.95 11.19 5.11
CA VAL A 88 -1.60 10.35 6.27
C VAL A 88 -0.21 9.73 6.09
N MET A 89 0.12 9.20 4.91
CA MET A 89 1.45 8.65 4.65
C MET A 89 2.56 9.69 4.85
N SER A 90 2.34 10.93 4.42
CA SER A 90 3.28 12.03 4.65
C SER A 90 3.47 12.38 6.13
N GLU A 91 2.45 12.14 6.97
CA GLU A 91 2.51 12.38 8.41
C GLU A 91 3.20 11.24 9.17
N VAL A 92 2.92 9.99 8.79
CA VAL A 92 3.30 8.81 9.59
C VAL A 92 4.61 8.16 9.14
N LEU A 93 4.98 8.29 7.87
CA LEU A 93 6.24 7.75 7.34
C LEU A 93 7.42 8.63 7.76
N ALA A 94 8.58 8.02 7.97
CA ALA A 94 9.77 8.76 8.38
C ALA A 94 10.34 9.60 7.23
N ASP A 95 10.49 9.00 6.04
CA ASP A 95 11.00 9.67 4.84
C ASP A 95 10.33 9.17 3.55
N GLY A 96 9.33 8.30 3.66
CA GLY A 96 8.58 7.73 2.53
C GLY A 96 9.40 6.81 1.61
N ARG A 97 10.69 6.59 1.88
CA ARG A 97 11.55 5.79 0.99
C ARG A 97 11.21 4.31 1.11
N ASP A 98 11.15 3.64 -0.03
CA ASP A 98 11.15 2.19 -0.07
C ASP A 98 12.54 1.68 0.37
N MET A 99 12.53 0.85 1.40
CA MET A 99 13.67 0.17 1.99
C MET A 99 13.66 -1.33 1.65
N GLY A 100 12.68 -1.77 0.87
CA GLY A 100 12.55 -3.15 0.42
C GLY A 100 13.61 -3.51 -0.62
N GLU A 101 14.46 -4.48 -0.29
CA GLU A 101 15.33 -5.14 -1.26
C GLU A 101 14.87 -6.59 -1.40
N TYR A 102 13.89 -6.80 -2.29
CA TYR A 102 13.26 -8.11 -2.47
C TYR A 102 13.58 -8.70 -3.84
N GLU A 103 14.10 -9.93 -3.85
CA GLU A 103 14.19 -10.74 -5.06
C GLU A 103 12.87 -11.49 -5.25
N HIS A 104 12.16 -11.22 -6.35
CA HIS A 104 10.96 -11.94 -6.68
C HIS A 104 11.29 -13.37 -7.11
N LEU A 105 10.90 -14.36 -6.30
CA LEU A 105 11.17 -15.78 -6.57
C LEU A 105 10.01 -16.47 -7.31
N TYR A 106 8.77 -16.29 -6.84
CA TYR A 106 7.58 -16.84 -7.47
C TYR A 106 6.31 -16.09 -7.01
N HIS A 107 5.30 -16.07 -7.88
CA HIS A 107 3.94 -15.63 -7.59
C HIS A 107 2.96 -16.67 -8.13
N LEU A 108 1.96 -17.05 -7.34
CA LEU A 108 0.96 -18.04 -7.70
C LEU A 108 -0.41 -17.57 -7.19
N THR A 109 -1.39 -17.55 -8.09
CA THR A 109 -2.80 -17.27 -7.75
C THR A 109 -3.64 -18.54 -7.88
N ASN A 110 -4.64 -18.69 -7.01
CA ASN A 110 -5.64 -19.75 -7.17
C ASN A 110 -6.66 -19.29 -8.22
N PRO A 111 -6.84 -20.00 -9.34
CA PRO A 111 -7.82 -19.61 -10.37
C PRO A 111 -9.28 -19.68 -9.91
N GLU A 112 -9.57 -20.28 -8.75
CA GLU A 112 -10.92 -20.40 -8.18
C GLU A 112 -11.25 -19.35 -7.10
N ARG A 113 -10.45 -18.28 -6.98
CA ARG A 113 -10.63 -17.21 -5.97
C ARG A 113 -11.81 -16.30 -6.29
#